data_AF-A0A6A9QJI0-F1
#
_entry.id   AF-A0A6A9QJI0-F1
#
_cell.length_a   1.000
_cell.length_b   1.000
_cell.length_c   1.000
_cell.angle_alpha   90.00
_cell.angle_beta   90.00
_cell.angle_gamma   90.00
#
_symmetry.space_group_name_H-M   'P 1'
#
loop_
_entity.id
_entity.type
_entity.pdbx_description
1 polymer ?
#
loop_
_entity_poly.entity_id
_entity_poly.type
_entity_poly.pdbx_seq_one_letter_code
_entity_poly.pdbx_strand_id
1 'polypeptide(L)'
;MGKTYYCVKPNITGEITYPIKVEDVCGNVIDLVYSLKVNPDPVVIITPSRNATDVGIPISFNATVIGGTKPYIKVWYVNGTPVSNEDVLYYNFTSPGVYNVTLKVVDSVNFTAVNSVTIKVNDYPTLNVSYNLHYDFLVYASSVNLSSKVFGGTPPYTYTVYVNGREYYVGNNLSINVPIDAGKNNITVVVKDSLGLTKAETILVYGGFNWFLILVIITLIVVITIILMKRRR
;
A
#
# COMPACT_ATOMS: atom_id res chain seq x y z
N MET A 1 27.18 44.86 -49.34
CA MET A 1 27.28 43.69 -48.43
C MET A 1 26.10 42.77 -48.72
N GLY A 2 26.36 41.62 -49.37
CA GLY A 2 25.34 40.60 -49.58
C GLY A 2 25.18 39.75 -48.31
N LYS A 3 23.93 39.41 -47.94
CA LYS A 3 23.70 38.40 -46.91
C LYS A 3 23.77 37.03 -47.58
N THR A 4 24.75 36.22 -47.20
CA THR A 4 24.79 34.79 -47.56
C THR A 4 24.07 34.02 -46.46
N TYR A 5 23.09 33.22 -46.83
CA TYR A 5 22.33 32.38 -45.90
C TYR A 5 22.76 30.92 -46.08
N TYR A 6 23.02 30.24 -44.97
CA TYR A 6 23.31 28.81 -44.94
C TYR A 6 22.16 28.09 -44.25
N CYS A 7 21.58 27.09 -44.93
CA CYS A 7 20.58 26.21 -44.32
C CYS A 7 21.30 25.04 -43.66
N VAL A 8 21.12 24.88 -42.34
CA VAL A 8 21.64 23.74 -41.58
C VAL A 8 20.47 22.86 -41.13
N LYS A 9 20.61 21.55 -41.28
CA LYS A 9 19.67 20.54 -40.79
C LYS A 9 20.46 19.53 -39.95
N PRO A 10 20.58 19.76 -38.64
CA PRO A 10 21.22 18.82 -37.75
C PRO A 10 20.52 17.46 -37.75
N ASN A 11 21.29 16.38 -37.81
CA ASN A 11 20.77 15.00 -37.68
C ASN A 11 21.27 14.31 -36.39
N ILE A 12 22.01 15.02 -35.55
CA ILE A 12 22.52 14.53 -34.27
C ILE A 12 22.17 15.52 -33.17
N THR A 13 22.04 15.01 -31.96
CA THR A 13 21.84 15.82 -30.75
C THR A 13 23.19 16.26 -30.18
N GLY A 14 23.23 17.37 -29.44
CA GLY A 14 24.43 17.88 -28.79
C GLY A 14 24.81 19.28 -29.27
N GLU A 15 26.02 19.70 -28.90
CA GLU A 15 26.63 20.93 -29.39
C GLU A 15 27.26 20.68 -30.76
N ILE A 16 26.73 21.34 -31.78
CA ILE A 16 27.23 21.25 -33.16
C ILE A 16 27.83 22.60 -33.53
N THR A 17 29.07 22.57 -34.01
CA THR A 17 29.77 23.76 -34.48
C THR A 17 29.84 23.79 -36.00
N TYR A 18 29.55 24.94 -36.58
CA TYR A 18 29.65 25.21 -38.01
C TYR A 18 30.77 26.24 -38.23
N PRO A 19 31.90 25.84 -38.85
CA PRO A 19 32.94 26.79 -39.23
C PRO A 19 32.45 27.65 -40.40
N ILE A 20 32.64 28.95 -40.31
CA ILE A 20 32.27 29.94 -41.33
C ILE A 20 33.52 30.70 -41.72
N LYS A 21 33.92 30.59 -42.98
CA LYS A 21 35.07 31.31 -43.54
C LYS A 21 34.57 32.51 -44.34
N VAL A 22 35.03 33.71 -43.98
CA VAL A 22 34.71 34.95 -44.70
C VAL A 22 35.97 35.48 -45.32
N GLU A 23 35.98 35.68 -46.64
CA GLU A 23 37.09 36.26 -47.38
C GLU A 23 36.66 37.59 -48.01
N ASP A 24 37.46 38.64 -47.84
CA ASP A 24 37.21 39.93 -48.49
C ASP A 24 37.74 39.96 -49.94
N VAL A 25 37.41 41.02 -50.69
CA VAL A 25 37.86 41.18 -52.08
C VAL A 25 39.37 41.36 -52.22
N CYS A 26 40.08 41.65 -51.12
CA CYS A 26 41.52 41.81 -51.05
C CYS A 26 42.24 40.52 -50.60
N GLY A 27 41.50 39.44 -50.32
CA GLY A 27 42.02 38.13 -49.91
C GLY A 27 42.20 37.93 -48.40
N ASN A 28 41.72 38.84 -47.55
CA ASN A 28 41.77 38.66 -46.10
C ASN A 28 40.71 37.67 -45.64
N VAL A 29 41.10 36.67 -44.85
CA VAL A 29 40.23 35.63 -44.34
C VAL A 29 39.97 35.80 -42.84
N ILE A 30 38.71 35.67 -42.43
CA ILE A 30 38.29 35.54 -41.03
C ILE A 30 37.56 34.21 -40.86
N ASP A 31 37.96 33.44 -39.85
CA ASP A 31 37.25 32.24 -39.41
C ASP A 31 36.30 32.58 -38.25
N LEU A 32 35.04 32.22 -38.40
CA LEU A 32 33.97 32.34 -37.41
C LEU A 32 33.44 30.95 -37.08
N VAL A 33 32.87 30.79 -35.88
CA VAL A 33 32.22 29.55 -35.47
C VAL A 33 30.81 29.87 -35.00
N TYR A 34 29.83 29.17 -35.56
CA TYR A 34 28.45 29.19 -35.06
C TYR A 34 28.17 27.90 -34.28
N SER A 35 27.76 28.03 -33.02
CA SER A 35 27.39 26.92 -32.16
C SER A 35 25.88 26.76 -32.11
N LEU A 36 25.39 25.55 -32.38
CA LEU A 36 23.98 25.18 -32.29
C LEU A 36 23.82 24.00 -31.34
N LYS A 37 22.99 24.19 -30.30
CA LYS A 37 22.60 23.12 -29.41
C LYS A 37 21.32 22.45 -29.88
N VAL A 38 21.39 21.16 -30.16
CA VAL A 38 20.23 20.32 -30.50
C VAL A 38 19.92 19.42 -29.30
N ASN A 39 18.78 19.63 -28.67
CA ASN A 39 18.36 18.79 -27.54
C ASN A 39 17.84 17.44 -28.05
N PRO A 40 18.07 16.32 -27.34
CA PRO A 40 17.39 15.06 -27.63
C PRO A 40 15.89 15.19 -27.37
N ASP A 41 15.10 14.23 -27.88
CA ASP A 41 13.67 14.15 -27.60
C ASP A 41 13.40 14.05 -26.10
N PRO A 42 12.29 14.63 -25.60
CA PRO A 42 11.95 14.54 -24.19
C PRO A 42 11.65 13.09 -23.79
N VAL A 43 12.11 12.72 -22.61
CA VAL A 43 11.78 11.48 -21.91
C VAL A 43 11.21 11.86 -20.55
N VAL A 44 10.16 11.17 -20.11
CA VAL A 44 9.54 11.41 -18.81
C VAL A 44 9.56 10.14 -17.97
N ILE A 45 9.88 10.31 -16.68
CA ILE A 45 9.90 9.25 -15.68
C ILE A 45 8.96 9.68 -14.56
N ILE A 46 8.02 8.80 -14.18
CA ILE A 46 7.09 9.03 -13.06
C ILE A 46 7.56 8.21 -11.86
N THR A 47 7.58 8.84 -10.69
CA THR A 47 7.89 8.19 -9.42
C THR A 47 6.72 8.38 -8.45
N PRO A 48 5.84 7.38 -8.28
CA PRO A 48 4.80 7.42 -7.25
C PRO A 48 5.42 7.27 -5.85
N SER A 49 4.80 7.85 -4.82
CA SER A 49 5.25 7.63 -3.43
C SER A 49 4.97 6.23 -2.90
N ARG A 50 4.05 5.48 -3.53
CA ARG A 50 3.71 4.08 -3.21
C ARG A 50 3.09 3.40 -4.43
N ASN A 51 3.23 2.09 -4.58
CA ASN A 51 2.61 1.36 -5.71
C ASN A 51 1.20 0.83 -5.39
N ALA A 52 0.80 0.93 -4.12
CA ALA A 52 -0.54 0.59 -3.64
C ALA A 52 -0.99 1.57 -2.56
N THR A 53 -2.30 1.82 -2.48
CA THR A 53 -2.95 2.63 -1.46
C THR A 53 -4.30 2.04 -1.10
N ASP A 54 -4.97 2.58 -0.08
CA ASP A 54 -6.36 2.24 0.23
C ASP A 54 -7.30 3.37 -0.23
N VAL A 55 -8.58 3.04 -0.39
CA VAL A 55 -9.61 4.04 -0.73
C VAL A 55 -9.57 5.22 0.24
N GLY A 56 -9.53 6.43 -0.31
CA GLY A 56 -9.51 7.67 0.47
C GLY A 56 -8.15 8.09 1.01
N ILE A 57 -7.08 7.30 0.77
CA ILE A 57 -5.71 7.67 1.14
C ILE A 57 -4.98 8.26 -0.07
N PRO A 58 -4.65 9.56 -0.06
CA PRO A 58 -3.98 10.21 -1.18
C PRO A 58 -2.57 9.68 -1.44
N ILE A 59 -2.18 9.75 -2.72
CA ILE A 59 -0.85 9.45 -3.21
C ILE A 59 -0.28 10.66 -3.95
N SER A 60 1.04 10.80 -3.90
CA SER A 60 1.79 11.79 -4.68
C SER A 60 2.56 11.13 -5.82
N PHE A 61 2.63 11.81 -6.96
CA PHE A 61 3.42 11.42 -8.12
C PHE A 61 4.36 12.55 -8.50
N ASN A 62 5.65 12.28 -8.44
CA ASN A 62 6.68 13.16 -8.97
C ASN A 62 7.00 12.75 -10.41
N ALA A 63 7.51 13.69 -11.20
CA ALA A 63 8.02 13.40 -12.52
C ALA A 63 9.33 14.12 -12.81
N THR A 64 10.20 13.44 -13.56
CA THR A 64 11.44 14.01 -14.09
C THR A 64 11.38 13.98 -15.61
N VAL A 65 11.62 15.14 -16.23
CA VAL A 65 11.72 15.29 -17.69
C VAL A 65 13.20 15.44 -18.06
N ILE A 66 13.68 14.60 -18.97
CA ILE A 66 15.06 14.59 -19.48
C ILE A 66 15.00 14.92 -20.96
N GLY A 67 15.89 15.79 -21.47
CA GLY A 67 15.86 16.20 -22.88
C GLY A 67 14.73 17.18 -23.20
N GLY A 68 14.39 17.30 -24.47
CA GLY A 68 13.43 18.25 -25.03
C GLY A 68 13.88 19.71 -24.92
N THR A 69 13.12 20.59 -25.57
CA THR A 69 13.35 22.04 -25.50
C THR A 69 12.30 22.71 -24.62
N LYS A 70 12.75 23.43 -23.59
CA LYS A 70 11.87 24.17 -22.69
C LYS A 70 11.16 25.34 -23.41
N PRO A 71 10.01 25.84 -22.89
CA PRO A 71 9.22 25.31 -21.77
C PRO A 71 8.49 23.99 -22.10
N TYR A 72 8.09 23.25 -21.07
CA TYR A 72 7.28 22.03 -21.21
C TYR A 72 5.83 22.28 -20.81
N ILE A 73 4.90 21.67 -21.53
CA ILE A 73 3.49 21.57 -21.18
C ILE A 73 3.23 20.17 -20.63
N LYS A 74 2.68 20.07 -19.42
CA LYS A 74 2.44 18.80 -18.72
C LYS A 74 0.94 18.59 -18.53
N VAL A 75 0.48 17.35 -18.72
CA VAL A 75 -0.89 16.94 -18.40
C VAL A 75 -0.85 15.54 -17.80
N TRP A 76 -1.36 15.42 -16.58
CA TRP A 76 -1.60 14.18 -15.87
C TRP A 76 -2.97 13.60 -16.23
N TYR A 77 -3.01 12.28 -16.39
CA TYR A 77 -4.21 11.52 -16.66
C TYR A 77 -4.36 10.38 -15.67
N VAL A 78 -5.60 10.10 -15.28
CA VAL A 78 -5.97 8.89 -14.54
C VAL A 78 -6.98 8.13 -15.38
N ASN A 79 -6.64 6.88 -15.76
CA ASN A 79 -7.43 6.06 -16.69
C ASN A 79 -7.84 6.82 -17.97
N GLY A 80 -6.91 7.59 -18.54
CA GLY A 80 -7.12 8.35 -19.78
C GLY A 80 -7.90 9.66 -19.61
N THR A 81 -8.38 10.00 -18.41
CA THR A 81 -9.06 11.27 -18.13
C THR A 81 -8.05 12.29 -17.62
N PRO A 82 -7.95 13.51 -18.19
CA PRO A 82 -7.04 14.54 -17.69
C PRO A 82 -7.48 15.04 -16.31
N VAL A 83 -6.54 15.14 -15.37
CA VAL A 83 -6.84 15.50 -13.97
C VAL A 83 -6.05 16.69 -13.45
N SER A 84 -4.87 17.00 -14.03
CA SER A 84 -4.01 18.09 -13.56
C SER A 84 -2.94 18.46 -14.58
N ASN A 85 -2.42 19.68 -14.52
CA ASN A 85 -1.28 20.16 -15.29
C ASN A 85 -0.07 20.53 -14.40
N GLU A 86 -0.13 20.21 -13.11
CA GLU A 86 0.90 20.55 -12.12
C GLU A 86 2.18 19.73 -12.29
N ASP A 87 3.28 20.21 -11.72
CA ASP A 87 4.57 19.49 -11.71
C ASP A 87 4.52 18.20 -10.89
N VAL A 88 3.74 18.22 -9.79
CA VAL A 88 3.52 17.10 -8.88
C VAL A 88 2.01 16.85 -8.81
N LEU A 89 1.59 15.61 -9.05
CA LEU A 89 0.19 15.22 -8.89
C LEU A 89 -0.04 14.69 -7.47
N TYR A 90 -1.01 15.28 -6.77
CA TYR A 90 -1.61 14.68 -5.57
C TYR A 90 -2.99 14.17 -5.93
N TYR A 91 -3.23 12.88 -5.77
CA TYR A 91 -4.48 12.25 -6.21
C TYR A 91 -5.08 11.37 -5.12
N ASN A 92 -6.40 11.47 -4.94
CA ASN A 92 -7.16 10.66 -3.99
C ASN A 92 -8.11 9.72 -4.76
N PHE A 93 -7.89 8.41 -4.64
CA PHE A 93 -8.74 7.41 -5.27
C PHE A 93 -9.94 7.08 -4.37
N THR A 94 -11.14 7.13 -4.93
CA THR A 94 -12.41 6.98 -4.19
C THR A 94 -13.06 5.60 -4.33
N SER A 95 -12.47 4.69 -5.11
CA SER A 95 -12.99 3.34 -5.32
C SER A 95 -11.85 2.35 -5.50
N PRO A 96 -11.99 1.11 -5.02
CA PRO A 96 -10.96 0.09 -5.16
C PRO A 96 -10.81 -0.30 -6.62
N GLY A 97 -9.59 -0.70 -7.01
CA GLY A 97 -9.29 -1.07 -8.39
C GLY A 97 -7.83 -0.84 -8.75
N VAL A 98 -7.50 -1.05 -10.03
CA VAL A 98 -6.18 -0.74 -10.58
C VAL A 98 -6.31 0.47 -11.48
N TYR A 99 -5.53 1.51 -11.19
CA TYR A 99 -5.55 2.77 -11.92
C TYR A 99 -4.26 2.95 -12.70
N ASN A 100 -4.39 3.38 -13.95
CA ASN A 100 -3.26 3.77 -14.77
C ASN A 100 -3.07 5.29 -14.70
N VAL A 101 -1.96 5.74 -14.12
CA VAL A 101 -1.62 7.16 -13.99
C VAL A 101 -0.58 7.49 -15.04
N THR A 102 -0.91 8.41 -15.94
CA THR A 102 -0.09 8.75 -17.11
C THR A 102 0.28 10.22 -17.06
N LEU A 103 1.52 10.56 -17.42
CA LEU A 103 1.96 11.92 -17.64
C LEU A 103 2.32 12.08 -19.12
N LYS A 104 1.68 13.05 -19.78
CA LYS A 104 2.06 13.52 -21.11
C LYS A 104 2.81 14.85 -20.96
N VAL A 105 3.97 14.93 -21.61
CA VAL A 105 4.79 16.14 -21.68
C VAL A 105 4.97 16.51 -23.14
N VAL A 106 4.72 17.77 -23.48
CA VAL A 106 4.99 18.34 -24.81
C VAL A 106 6.02 19.45 -24.64
N ASP A 107 7.09 19.43 -25.42
CA ASP A 107 8.12 20.46 -25.39
C ASP A 107 7.78 21.65 -26.32
N SER A 108 8.60 22.71 -26.32
CA SER A 108 8.31 23.93 -27.08
C SER A 108 8.43 23.78 -28.60
N VAL A 109 8.97 22.64 -29.05
CA VAL A 109 9.11 22.27 -30.47
C VAL A 109 8.18 21.10 -30.85
N ASN A 110 7.13 20.87 -30.04
CA ASN A 110 6.06 19.89 -30.24
C ASN A 110 6.47 18.40 -30.19
N PHE A 111 7.63 18.08 -29.64
CA PHE A 111 7.96 16.68 -29.32
C PHE A 111 7.22 16.25 -28.05
N THR A 112 6.74 15.00 -28.04
CA THR A 112 5.89 14.49 -26.97
C THR A 112 6.54 13.29 -26.27
N ALA A 113 6.60 13.34 -24.93
CA ALA A 113 6.95 12.22 -24.08
C ALA A 113 5.73 11.74 -23.30
N VAL A 114 5.56 10.42 -23.15
CA VAL A 114 4.49 9.83 -22.34
C VAL A 114 5.07 8.72 -21.47
N ASN A 115 4.70 8.68 -20.20
CA ASN A 115 5.01 7.57 -19.31
C ASN A 115 3.77 7.27 -18.44
N SER A 116 3.64 6.03 -17.98
CA SER A 116 2.53 5.57 -17.17
C SER A 116 2.95 4.61 -16.07
N VAL A 117 2.33 4.72 -14.90
CA VAL A 117 2.50 3.81 -13.76
C VAL A 117 1.15 3.28 -13.31
N THR A 118 1.14 2.05 -12.80
CA THR A 118 -0.07 1.41 -12.27
C THR A 118 -0.11 1.49 -10.75
N ILE A 119 -1.26 1.87 -10.21
CA ILE A 119 -1.51 1.96 -8.77
C ILE A 119 -2.64 1.03 -8.39
N LYS A 120 -2.40 0.14 -7.43
CA LYS A 120 -3.44 -0.69 -6.85
C LYS A 120 -4.11 0.04 -5.68
N VAL A 121 -5.42 0.23 -5.76
CA VAL A 121 -6.23 0.79 -4.69
C VAL A 121 -7.01 -0.34 -4.05
N ASN A 122 -6.69 -0.68 -2.80
CA ASN A 122 -7.39 -1.71 -2.05
C ASN A 122 -8.63 -1.12 -1.37
N ASP A 123 -9.64 -1.96 -1.17
CA ASP A 123 -10.81 -1.61 -0.35
C ASP A 123 -10.44 -1.58 1.13
N TYR A 124 -11.31 -1.06 1.99
CA TYR A 124 -11.09 -1.03 3.43
C TYR A 124 -10.84 -2.44 4.01
N PRO A 125 -9.94 -2.58 5.02
CA PRO A 125 -9.68 -3.88 5.62
C PRO A 125 -10.94 -4.42 6.32
N THR A 126 -11.24 -5.69 6.05
CA THR A 126 -12.26 -6.48 6.74
C THR A 126 -11.58 -7.61 7.50
N LEU A 127 -12.13 -7.97 8.65
CA LEU A 127 -11.54 -8.93 9.57
C LEU A 127 -12.57 -9.99 9.94
N ASN A 128 -12.29 -11.24 9.63
CA ASN A 128 -13.06 -12.39 10.10
C ASN A 128 -12.24 -13.14 11.15
N VAL A 129 -12.71 -13.14 12.39
CA VAL A 129 -12.09 -13.90 13.49
C VAL A 129 -12.76 -15.27 13.58
N SER A 130 -11.96 -16.32 13.64
CA SER A 130 -12.40 -17.69 13.86
C SER A 130 -11.77 -18.22 15.14
N TYR A 131 -12.56 -18.93 15.93
CA TYR A 131 -12.12 -19.40 17.24
C TYR A 131 -12.63 -20.79 17.55
N ASN A 132 -11.82 -21.56 18.28
CA ASN A 132 -12.20 -22.87 18.79
C ASN A 132 -11.93 -22.92 20.29
N LEU A 133 -12.96 -23.29 21.06
CA LEU A 133 -12.84 -23.42 22.51
C LEU A 133 -12.23 -24.77 22.87
N HIS A 134 -11.29 -24.73 23.81
CA HIS A 134 -10.74 -25.93 24.42
C HIS A 134 -11.50 -26.23 25.72
N TYR A 135 -12.06 -27.43 25.82
CA TYR A 135 -12.81 -27.89 26.98
C TYR A 135 -11.99 -28.93 27.75
N ASP A 136 -12.10 -28.89 29.07
CA ASP A 136 -11.59 -29.93 29.96
C ASP A 136 -12.77 -30.61 30.69
N PHE A 137 -12.54 -31.76 31.29
CA PHE A 137 -13.57 -32.59 31.92
C PHE A 137 -14.38 -31.83 32.98
N LEU A 138 -13.72 -31.00 33.80
CA LEU A 138 -14.38 -30.19 34.84
C LEU A 138 -14.56 -28.72 34.45
N VAL A 139 -13.93 -28.27 33.36
CA VAL A 139 -13.85 -26.85 32.97
C VAL A 139 -14.51 -26.63 31.62
N TYR A 140 -15.55 -25.81 31.63
CA TYR A 140 -16.12 -25.22 30.45
C TYR A 140 -15.17 -24.13 29.91
N ALA A 141 -14.60 -24.35 28.73
CA ALA A 141 -13.73 -23.43 27.99
C ALA A 141 -12.54 -22.87 28.79
N SER A 142 -11.45 -23.62 28.91
CA SER A 142 -10.21 -23.20 29.60
C SER A 142 -9.31 -22.30 28.74
N SER A 143 -9.37 -22.44 27.43
CA SER A 143 -8.65 -21.59 26.49
C SER A 143 -9.37 -21.48 25.15
N VAL A 144 -8.95 -20.53 24.31
CA VAL A 144 -9.46 -20.34 22.96
C VAL A 144 -8.32 -20.23 21.95
N ASN A 145 -8.35 -21.07 20.92
CA ASN A 145 -7.47 -20.95 19.78
C ASN A 145 -8.07 -19.92 18.81
N LEU A 146 -7.40 -18.79 18.66
CA LEU A 146 -7.80 -17.69 17.78
C LEU A 146 -7.02 -17.73 16.47
N SER A 147 -7.75 -17.54 15.38
CA SER A 147 -7.21 -17.32 14.04
C SER A 147 -8.00 -16.22 13.36
N SER A 148 -7.43 -15.59 12.33
CA SER A 148 -8.16 -14.60 11.54
C SER A 148 -7.86 -14.72 10.05
N LYS A 149 -8.77 -14.14 9.27
CA LYS A 149 -8.59 -13.88 7.85
C LYS A 149 -8.94 -12.42 7.57
N VAL A 150 -8.04 -11.74 6.87
CA VAL A 150 -8.18 -10.33 6.48
C VAL A 150 -8.39 -10.25 4.98
N PHE A 151 -9.34 -9.42 4.55
CA PHE A 151 -9.55 -9.07 3.13
C PHE A 151 -9.51 -7.55 2.96
N GLY A 152 -9.09 -7.06 1.80
CA GLY A 152 -8.84 -5.62 1.59
C GLY A 152 -7.63 -5.14 2.38
N GLY A 153 -7.44 -3.82 2.46
CA GLY A 153 -6.30 -3.15 3.07
C GLY A 153 -4.98 -3.33 2.32
N THR A 154 -3.98 -2.52 2.69
CA THR A 154 -2.64 -2.59 2.08
C THR A 154 -1.65 -3.31 3.01
N PRO A 155 -1.18 -4.52 2.67
CA PRO A 155 -0.26 -5.28 3.51
C PRO A 155 1.12 -4.58 3.66
N PRO A 156 1.94 -4.93 4.68
CA PRO A 156 1.70 -5.96 5.71
C PRO A 156 0.64 -5.56 6.74
N TYR A 157 0.09 -6.57 7.44
CA TYR A 157 -0.84 -6.40 8.55
C TYR A 157 -0.16 -6.63 9.90
N THR A 158 -0.64 -5.91 10.92
CA THR A 158 -0.31 -6.11 12.32
C THR A 158 -1.59 -6.34 13.10
N TYR A 159 -1.60 -7.37 13.94
CA TYR A 159 -2.69 -7.74 14.81
C TYR A 159 -2.36 -7.32 16.24
N THR A 160 -3.36 -6.77 16.93
CA THR A 160 -3.34 -6.57 18.38
C THR A 160 -4.56 -7.27 18.97
N VAL A 161 -4.36 -8.11 19.98
CA VAL A 161 -5.46 -8.80 20.68
C VAL A 161 -5.57 -8.25 22.09
N TYR A 162 -6.78 -7.84 22.45
CA TYR A 162 -7.14 -7.42 23.79
C TYR A 162 -8.03 -8.47 24.46
N VAL A 163 -7.72 -8.82 25.71
CA VAL A 163 -8.53 -9.70 26.56
C VAL A 163 -9.01 -8.88 27.75
N ASN A 164 -10.32 -8.78 27.93
CA ASN A 164 -10.94 -7.95 28.98
C ASN A 164 -10.43 -6.50 28.96
N GLY A 165 -10.19 -5.97 27.75
CA GLY A 165 -9.68 -4.62 27.52
C GLY A 165 -8.17 -4.44 27.73
N ARG A 166 -7.41 -5.50 28.05
CA ARG A 166 -5.95 -5.46 28.23
C ARG A 166 -5.24 -6.08 27.04
N GLU A 167 -4.18 -5.44 26.55
CA GLU A 167 -3.37 -6.00 25.48
C GLU A 167 -2.75 -7.33 25.91
N TYR A 168 -2.93 -8.35 25.07
CA TYR A 168 -2.45 -9.71 25.29
C TYR A 168 -1.42 -10.12 24.24
N TYR A 169 -1.61 -9.69 22.98
CA TYR A 169 -0.76 -10.08 21.87
C TYR A 169 -0.62 -8.96 20.86
N VAL A 170 0.59 -8.82 20.29
CA VAL A 170 0.89 -8.00 19.12
C VAL A 170 1.77 -8.79 18.16
N GLY A 171 1.42 -8.84 16.87
CA GLY A 171 2.27 -9.48 15.87
C GLY A 171 1.69 -9.48 14.45
N ASN A 172 2.41 -10.07 13.50
CA ASN A 172 2.06 -9.98 12.07
C ASN A 172 1.22 -11.16 11.55
N ASN A 173 0.93 -12.15 12.40
CA ASN A 173 0.07 -13.28 12.07
C ASN A 173 -0.75 -13.68 13.30
N LEU A 174 -2.03 -13.98 13.12
CA LEU A 174 -2.89 -14.39 14.22
C LEU A 174 -3.13 -15.90 14.20
N SER A 175 -2.42 -16.59 15.09
CA SER A 175 -2.66 -17.99 15.44
C SER A 175 -2.17 -18.20 16.87
N ILE A 176 -3.01 -17.84 17.85
CA ILE A 176 -2.63 -17.83 19.28
C ILE A 176 -3.64 -18.59 20.11
N ASN A 177 -3.18 -19.15 21.23
CA ASN A 177 -4.04 -19.72 22.26
C ASN A 177 -4.16 -18.72 23.41
N VAL A 178 -5.38 -18.31 23.72
CA VAL A 178 -5.67 -17.32 24.77
C VAL A 178 -6.33 -18.04 25.94
N PRO A 179 -5.78 -17.96 27.18
CA PRO A 179 -6.43 -18.52 28.36
C PRO A 179 -7.72 -17.76 28.68
N ILE A 180 -8.73 -18.47 29.17
CA ILE A 180 -10.05 -17.93 29.49
C ILE A 180 -10.28 -18.02 31.01
N ASP A 181 -10.54 -16.88 31.63
CA ASP A 181 -10.89 -16.83 33.05
C ASP A 181 -12.34 -17.26 33.29
N ALA A 182 -12.69 -17.63 34.52
CA ALA A 182 -14.07 -17.92 34.88
C ALA A 182 -14.97 -16.69 34.69
N GLY A 183 -16.13 -16.90 34.08
CA GLY A 183 -17.09 -15.85 33.74
C GLY A 183 -16.98 -15.40 32.29
N LYS A 184 -17.42 -14.16 32.03
CA LYS A 184 -17.49 -13.58 30.70
C LYS A 184 -16.15 -12.94 30.33
N ASN A 185 -15.56 -13.38 29.23
CA ASN A 185 -14.33 -12.82 28.67
C ASN A 185 -14.66 -12.09 27.37
N ASN A 186 -14.26 -10.82 27.27
CA ASN A 186 -14.25 -10.11 26.00
C ASN A 186 -12.89 -10.31 25.32
N ILE A 187 -12.91 -10.64 24.04
CA ILE A 187 -11.69 -10.76 23.25
C ILE A 187 -11.88 -9.90 22.01
N THR A 188 -11.07 -8.84 21.91
CA THR A 188 -11.09 -7.93 20.76
C THR A 188 -9.83 -8.11 19.95
N VAL A 189 -9.99 -8.51 18.70
CA VAL A 189 -8.90 -8.60 17.73
C VAL A 189 -8.96 -7.34 16.87
N VAL A 190 -7.87 -6.57 16.87
CA VAL A 190 -7.69 -5.40 16.01
C VAL A 190 -6.66 -5.77 14.94
N VAL A 191 -7.00 -5.60 13.67
CA VAL A 191 -6.03 -5.60 12.58
C VAL A 191 -5.76 -4.16 12.15
N LYS A 192 -4.49 -3.86 11.90
CA LYS A 192 -4.01 -2.61 11.30
C LYS A 192 -3.21 -2.95 10.04
N ASP A 193 -3.44 -2.23 8.97
CA ASP A 193 -2.63 -2.35 7.75
C ASP A 193 -1.44 -1.40 7.73
N SER A 194 -0.64 -1.45 6.66
CA SER A 194 0.58 -0.66 6.53
C SER A 194 0.34 0.84 6.38
N LEU A 195 -0.88 1.25 6.00
CA LEU A 195 -1.29 2.64 5.86
C LEU A 195 -2.01 3.16 7.10
N GLY A 196 -2.26 2.27 8.05
CA GLY A 196 -2.74 2.55 9.38
C GLY A 196 -4.24 2.47 9.54
N LEU A 197 -4.97 2.00 8.53
CA LEU A 197 -6.39 1.70 8.67
C LEU A 197 -6.57 0.51 9.60
N THR A 198 -7.57 0.59 10.47
CA THR A 198 -7.84 -0.44 11.46
C THR A 198 -9.25 -1.01 11.32
N LYS A 199 -9.37 -2.30 11.65
CA LYS A 199 -10.65 -2.97 11.84
C LYS A 199 -10.58 -3.82 13.08
N ALA A 200 -11.64 -3.80 13.89
CA ALA A 200 -11.75 -4.60 15.09
C ALA A 200 -12.93 -5.56 14.99
N GLU A 201 -12.78 -6.74 15.59
CA GLU A 201 -13.83 -7.72 15.84
C GLU A 201 -13.75 -8.16 17.29
N THR A 202 -14.91 -8.33 17.93
CA THR A 202 -14.99 -8.68 19.35
C THR A 202 -15.86 -9.92 19.52
N ILE A 203 -15.28 -10.96 20.11
CA ILE A 203 -16.00 -12.17 20.50
C ILE A 203 -16.18 -12.23 22.01
N LEU A 204 -17.24 -12.92 22.43
CA LEU A 204 -17.53 -13.19 23.83
C LEU A 204 -17.35 -14.68 24.10
N VAL A 205 -16.48 -15.00 25.06
CA VAL A 205 -16.21 -16.38 25.47
C VAL A 205 -16.51 -16.51 26.96
N TYR A 206 -17.24 -17.56 27.33
CA TYR A 206 -17.58 -17.84 28.73
C TYR A 206 -16.73 -18.99 29.22
N GLY A 207 -15.89 -18.74 30.23
CA GLY A 207 -15.16 -19.78 30.96
C GLY A 207 -15.87 -20.14 32.25
N GLY A 208 -15.64 -21.32 32.78
CA GLY A 208 -16.15 -21.71 34.08
C GLY A 208 -16.10 -23.21 34.32
N PHE A 209 -16.80 -23.66 35.35
CA PHE A 209 -16.88 -25.09 35.67
C PHE A 209 -18.08 -25.75 35.01
N ASN A 210 -17.92 -27.01 34.60
CA ASN A 210 -19.04 -27.85 34.20
C ASN A 210 -19.77 -28.37 35.45
N TRP A 211 -20.63 -27.54 36.03
CA TRP A 211 -21.36 -27.84 37.26
C TRP A 211 -22.20 -29.10 37.19
N PHE A 212 -22.75 -29.43 36.02
CA PHE A 212 -23.50 -30.68 35.84
C PHE A 212 -22.60 -31.90 36.07
N LEU A 213 -21.45 -31.97 35.40
CA LEU A 213 -20.50 -33.07 35.58
C LEU A 213 -19.96 -33.12 37.02
N ILE A 214 -19.66 -31.96 37.61
CA ILE A 214 -19.20 -31.88 39.00
C ILE A 214 -20.26 -32.46 39.96
N LEU A 215 -21.52 -32.09 39.81
CA LEU A 215 -22.61 -32.61 40.64
C LEU A 215 -22.82 -34.12 40.45
N VAL A 216 -22.72 -34.62 39.21
CA VAL A 216 -22.78 -36.06 38.93
C VAL A 216 -21.65 -36.82 39.64
N ILE A 217 -20.43 -36.29 39.62
CA ILE A 217 -19.28 -36.92 40.30
C ILE A 217 -19.47 -36.89 41.82
N ILE A 218 -19.88 -35.75 42.39
CA ILE A 218 -20.13 -35.62 43.84
C ILE A 218 -21.21 -36.61 44.28
N THR A 219 -22.32 -36.73 43.54
CA THR A 219 -23.40 -37.68 43.88
C THR A 219 -22.94 -39.13 43.78
N LEU A 220 -22.17 -39.50 42.77
CA LEU A 220 -21.57 -40.85 42.65
C LEU A 220 -20.65 -41.17 43.84
N ILE A 221 -19.79 -40.24 44.24
CA ILE A 221 -18.89 -40.40 45.40
C ILE A 221 -19.71 -40.59 46.69
N VAL A 222 -20.76 -39.80 46.89
CA VAL A 222 -21.66 -39.91 48.06
C VAL A 222 -22.37 -41.27 48.07
N VAL A 223 -22.89 -41.73 46.93
CA VAL A 223 -23.54 -43.05 46.84
C VAL A 223 -22.55 -44.18 47.14
N ILE A 224 -21.35 -44.14 46.58
CA ILE A 224 -20.30 -45.14 46.82
C ILE A 224 -19.89 -45.18 48.29
N THR A 225 -19.70 -44.02 48.92
CA THR A 225 -19.34 -43.94 50.35
C THR A 225 -20.45 -44.50 51.24
N ILE A 226 -21.72 -44.21 50.95
CA ILE A 226 -22.86 -44.81 51.67
C ILE A 226 -22.89 -46.34 51.51
N ILE A 227 -22.65 -46.87 50.31
CA ILE A 227 -22.59 -48.33 50.06
C ILE A 227 -21.45 -48.97 50.86
N LEU A 228 -20.26 -48.36 50.86
CA LEU A 228 -19.10 -48.86 51.60
C LEU A 228 -19.34 -48.83 53.12
N MET A 229 -20.03 -47.81 53.63
CA MET A 229 -20.41 -47.73 55.05
C MET A 229 -21.43 -48.80 55.43
N LYS A 230 -22.42 -49.09 54.58
CA LYS A 230 -23.40 -50.17 54.82
C LYS A 230 -22.79 -51.56 54.78
N ARG A 231 -21.77 -51.78 53.94
CA ARG A 231 -21.08 -53.08 53.81
C ARG A 231 -20.10 -53.37 54.96
N ARG A 232 -19.70 -52.35 55.73
CA ARG A 232 -18.81 -52.47 56.90
C ARG A 232 -19.54 -52.58 58.24
N ARG A 233 -20.87 -52.46 58.26
CA ARG A 233 -21.73 -52.77 59.42
C ARG A 233 -22.29 -54.18 59.25
#